data_AF-A0A5C6XBA3-F1
#
_entry.id   AF-A0A5C6XBA3-F1
#
_cell.length_a   1.000
_cell.length_b   1.000
_cell.length_c   1.000
_cell.angle_alpha   90.00
_cell.angle_beta   90.00
_cell.angle_gamma   90.00
#
_symmetry.space_group_name_H-M   'P 1'
#
loop_
_entity.id
_entity.type
_entity.pdbx_description
1 polymer ?
#
loop_
_entity_poly.entity_id
_entity_poly.type
_entity_poly.pdbx_seq_one_letter_code
_entity_poly.pdbx_strand_id
1 'polypeptide(L)'
;MSLPPCGLYRTTEALPGKEQWVRENLLVYFHNHSQQGPPLLLLPAANAHNRWSFHEKGYLIREPAYVSTLTPLKPEGLYVLGERIHISRDEFIPEATLVQLGYTRGADPILFLARFEGSGIQFPSSGLKCTSEIFGLLDEVNFRTPDYGDDGMH
;
A
#
# COMPACT_ATOMS: atom_id res chain seq x y z
N MET A 1 -24.18 10.14 2.85
CA MET A 1 -23.20 9.06 2.66
C MET A 1 -21.86 9.53 3.19
N SER A 2 -21.17 8.75 4.02
CA SER A 2 -19.80 9.07 4.45
C SER A 2 -18.84 8.73 3.32
N LEU A 3 -17.86 9.60 3.08
CA LEU A 3 -16.74 9.26 2.20
C LEU A 3 -15.89 8.15 2.86
N PRO A 4 -15.21 7.30 2.07
CA PRO A 4 -14.26 6.34 2.60
C PRO A 4 -13.04 7.05 3.24
N PRO A 5 -12.21 6.34 4.03
CA PRO A 5 -11.02 6.91 4.62
C PRO A 5 -9.98 7.31 3.56
N CYS A 6 -9.09 8.24 3.90
CA CYS A 6 -7.88 8.46 3.11
C CYS A 6 -7.03 7.19 3.03
N GLY A 7 -6.41 6.93 1.89
CA GLY A 7 -5.54 5.76 1.76
C GLY A 7 -5.28 5.33 0.33
N LEU A 8 -4.77 4.12 0.17
CA LEU A 8 -4.49 3.51 -1.12
C LEU A 8 -5.74 2.83 -1.67
N TYR A 9 -6.00 3.06 -2.96
CA TYR A 9 -7.13 2.47 -3.67
C TYR A 9 -6.68 1.99 -5.06
N ARG A 10 -7.42 1.03 -5.59
CA ARG A 10 -7.40 0.65 -7.01
C ARG A 10 -8.60 1.29 -7.69
N THR A 11 -8.38 1.96 -8.81
CA THR A 11 -9.46 2.36 -9.70
C THR A 11 -10.05 1.13 -10.39
N THR A 12 -11.37 1.00 -10.41
CA THR A 12 -12.07 -0.06 -11.16
C THR A 12 -12.65 0.45 -12.47
N GLU A 13 -12.79 1.76 -12.59
CA GLU A 13 -13.29 2.47 -13.76
C GLU A 13 -12.42 3.72 -13.98
N ALA A 14 -12.42 4.23 -15.21
CA ALA A 14 -11.78 5.51 -15.53
C ALA A 14 -12.51 6.68 -14.86
N LEU A 15 -11.78 7.71 -14.41
CA LEU A 15 -12.40 8.90 -13.82
C LEU A 15 -13.10 9.73 -14.91
N PRO A 16 -14.41 10.04 -14.77
CA PRO A 16 -15.14 10.82 -15.76
C PRO A 16 -14.49 12.17 -16.10
N GLY A 17 -14.33 12.44 -17.39
CA GLY A 17 -13.68 13.64 -17.94
C GLY A 17 -12.16 13.69 -17.75
N LYS A 18 -11.54 12.62 -17.23
CA LYS A 18 -10.10 12.46 -16.99
C LYS A 18 -9.58 11.08 -17.40
N GLU A 19 -10.30 10.37 -18.25
CA GLU A 19 -10.07 8.97 -18.63
C GLU A 19 -8.68 8.73 -19.22
N GLN A 20 -8.13 9.73 -19.91
CA GLN A 20 -6.78 9.66 -20.47
C GLN A 20 -5.68 9.55 -19.39
N TRP A 21 -5.94 10.08 -18.18
CA TRP A 21 -4.97 10.20 -17.07
C TRP A 21 -5.25 9.23 -15.94
N VAL A 22 -6.53 9.04 -15.60
CA VAL A 22 -6.98 8.15 -14.52
C VAL A 22 -7.83 7.06 -15.16
N ARG A 23 -7.17 5.96 -15.51
CA ARG A 23 -7.79 4.76 -16.10
C ARG A 23 -8.20 3.80 -14.99
N GLU A 24 -8.93 2.75 -15.35
CA GLU A 24 -9.10 1.58 -14.50
C GLU A 24 -7.75 0.89 -14.21
N ASN A 25 -7.72 0.07 -13.16
CA ASN A 25 -6.56 -0.71 -12.74
C ASN A 25 -5.31 0.14 -12.50
N LEU A 26 -5.50 1.26 -11.80
CA LEU A 26 -4.44 2.19 -11.41
C LEU A 26 -4.38 2.29 -9.89
N LEU A 27 -3.15 2.21 -9.36
CA LEU A 27 -2.89 2.58 -7.97
C LEU A 27 -3.06 4.08 -7.81
N VAL A 28 -3.87 4.49 -6.83
CA VAL A 28 -4.08 5.90 -6.50
C VAL A 28 -4.09 6.07 -4.99
N TYR A 29 -3.73 7.27 -4.54
CA TYR A 29 -3.98 7.67 -3.16
C TYR A 29 -5.22 8.56 -3.13
N PHE A 30 -6.26 8.12 -2.42
CA PHE A 30 -7.49 8.86 -2.23
C PHE A 30 -7.38 9.76 -1.01
N HIS A 31 -7.76 11.03 -1.17
CA HIS A 31 -7.85 12.00 -0.10
C HIS A 31 -9.28 12.48 0.08
N ASN A 32 -9.83 12.23 1.27
CA ASN A 32 -11.25 12.40 1.58
C ASN A 32 -11.62 13.78 2.14
N HIS A 33 -10.63 14.66 2.39
CA HIS A 33 -10.78 15.80 3.29
C HIS A 33 -12.00 16.68 3.01
N SER A 34 -12.90 16.67 3.98
CA SER A 34 -13.98 17.61 4.19
C SER A 34 -13.51 18.75 5.10
N GLN A 35 -13.25 19.91 4.49
CA GLN A 35 -13.40 21.31 4.97
C GLN A 35 -13.04 22.30 3.83
N GLN A 36 -12.47 21.81 2.70
CA GLN A 36 -11.94 22.63 1.61
C GLN A 36 -12.44 22.27 0.18
N GLY A 37 -13.25 21.22 -0.01
CA GLY A 37 -13.80 20.90 -1.34
C GLY A 37 -14.09 19.42 -1.60
N PRO A 38 -14.23 19.04 -2.89
CA PRO A 38 -14.43 17.66 -3.33
C PRO A 38 -13.23 16.74 -3.05
N PRO A 39 -13.42 15.42 -2.97
CA PRO A 39 -12.33 14.45 -2.82
C PRO A 39 -11.33 14.50 -3.99
N LEU A 40 -10.12 14.00 -3.74
CA LEU A 40 -9.00 14.03 -4.69
C LEU A 40 -8.40 12.63 -4.90
N LEU A 41 -7.98 12.34 -6.13
CA LEU A 41 -7.08 11.24 -6.46
C LEU A 41 -5.69 11.77 -6.79
N LEU A 42 -4.69 11.29 -6.05
CA LEU A 42 -3.28 11.53 -6.33
C LEU A 42 -2.71 10.35 -7.11
N LEU A 43 -1.98 10.65 -8.19
CA LEU A 43 -1.33 9.62 -9.00
C LEU A 43 0.05 9.26 -8.44
N PRO A 44 0.50 8.01 -8.64
CA PRO A 44 1.83 7.56 -8.22
C PRO A 44 2.92 8.32 -8.99
N ALA A 45 3.87 8.89 -8.25
CA ALA A 45 4.94 9.73 -8.78
C ALA A 45 6.25 8.94 -8.96
N ALA A 46 6.75 8.35 -7.87
CA ALA A 46 7.96 7.54 -7.86
C ALA A 46 7.82 6.38 -6.86
N ASN A 47 8.45 5.24 -7.17
CA ASN A 47 8.59 4.13 -6.25
C ASN A 47 10.05 4.02 -5.81
N ALA A 48 10.29 4.06 -4.50
CA ALA A 48 11.61 3.85 -3.91
C ALA A 48 11.46 2.97 -2.68
N HIS A 49 12.37 2.00 -2.51
CA HIS A 49 12.33 1.04 -1.41
C HIS A 49 10.96 0.34 -1.28
N ASN A 50 10.38 -0.06 -2.41
CA ASN A 50 9.10 -0.74 -2.53
C ASN A 50 7.90 0.07 -2.00
N ARG A 51 8.02 1.39 -1.88
CA ARG A 51 6.92 2.29 -1.50
C ARG A 51 6.69 3.37 -2.53
N TRP A 52 5.43 3.65 -2.80
CA TRP A 52 5.03 4.75 -3.67
C TRP A 52 5.02 6.08 -2.92
N SER A 53 5.62 7.08 -3.56
CA SER A 53 5.31 8.48 -3.35
C SER A 53 4.24 8.90 -4.37
N PHE A 54 3.39 9.85 -3.99
CA PHE A 54 2.30 10.35 -4.81
C PHE A 54 2.51 11.83 -5.13
N HIS A 55 1.96 12.28 -6.25
CA HIS A 55 2.00 13.70 -6.59
C HIS A 55 1.22 14.54 -5.58
N GLU A 56 1.70 15.73 -5.26
CA GLU A 56 1.00 16.68 -4.37
C GLU A 56 -0.31 17.20 -4.98
N LYS A 57 -0.36 17.30 -6.31
CA LYS A 57 -1.54 17.71 -7.07
C LYS A 57 -2.24 16.50 -7.65
N GLY A 58 -3.56 16.48 -7.51
CA GLY A 58 -4.41 15.39 -7.96
C GLY A 58 -5.58 15.83 -8.83
N TYR A 59 -6.46 14.88 -9.12
CA TYR A 59 -7.68 15.07 -9.86
C TYR A 59 -8.88 15.11 -8.90
N LEU A 60 -9.69 16.17 -9.00
CA LEU A 60 -10.92 16.30 -8.23
C LEU A 60 -11.95 15.28 -8.70
N ILE A 61 -12.55 14.56 -7.76
CA ILE A 61 -13.70 13.69 -8.00
C ILE A 61 -14.94 14.57 -7.94
N ARG A 62 -15.48 14.91 -9.11
CA ARG A 62 -16.68 15.75 -9.23
C ARG A 62 -17.98 14.97 -9.13
N GLU A 63 -17.94 13.69 -9.45
CA GLU A 63 -19.09 12.79 -9.41
C GLU A 63 -18.97 11.90 -8.17
N PRO A 64 -19.80 12.11 -7.13
CA PRO A 64 -19.67 11.36 -5.88
C PRO A 64 -19.84 9.84 -6.05
N ALA A 65 -20.61 9.41 -7.06
CA ALA A 65 -20.80 8.00 -7.37
C ALA A 65 -19.49 7.28 -7.73
N TYR A 66 -18.52 7.98 -8.32
CA TYR A 66 -17.22 7.42 -8.67
C TYR A 66 -16.43 6.96 -7.44
N VAL A 67 -16.60 7.61 -6.29
CA VAL A 67 -15.91 7.21 -5.05
C VAL A 67 -16.27 5.77 -4.66
N SER A 68 -17.52 5.37 -4.92
CA SER A 68 -18.03 4.03 -4.61
C SER A 68 -17.47 2.94 -5.52
N THR A 69 -16.85 3.28 -6.64
CA THR A 69 -16.24 2.30 -7.55
C THR A 69 -14.82 1.93 -7.09
N LEU A 70 -14.16 2.78 -6.31
CA LEU A 70 -12.80 2.55 -5.83
C LEU A 70 -12.74 1.31 -4.91
N THR A 71 -11.75 0.45 -5.15
CA THR A 71 -11.48 -0.71 -4.29
C THR A 71 -10.38 -0.35 -3.28
N PRO A 72 -10.64 -0.43 -1.96
CA PRO A 72 -9.63 -0.11 -0.95
C PRO A 72 -8.48 -1.13 -0.98
N LEU A 73 -7.28 -0.64 -0.71
CA LEU A 73 -6.07 -1.45 -0.56
C LEU A 73 -5.54 -1.33 0.87
N LYS A 74 -4.91 -2.40 1.36
CA LYS A 74 -4.15 -2.35 2.61
C LYS A 74 -2.99 -1.35 2.46
N PRO A 75 -2.62 -0.58 3.49
CA PRO A 75 -1.48 0.33 3.40
C PRO A 75 -0.18 -0.37 3.01
N GLU A 76 0.70 0.30 2.28
CA GLU A 76 2.07 -0.18 2.09
C GLU A 76 2.83 -0.14 3.43
N GLY A 77 3.69 -1.12 3.67
CA GLY A 77 4.41 -1.16 4.94
C GLY A 77 4.98 -2.51 5.29
N LEU A 78 5.51 -2.59 6.51
CA LEU A 78 6.00 -3.84 7.08
C LEU A 78 4.82 -4.58 7.73
N TYR A 79 4.80 -5.89 7.54
CA TYR A 79 3.82 -6.80 8.10
C TYR A 79 4.49 -8.12 8.49
N VAL A 80 3.83 -8.88 9.34
CA VAL A 80 4.17 -10.27 9.63
C VAL A 80 3.11 -11.18 9.02
N LEU A 81 3.52 -12.31 8.44
CA LEU A 81 2.58 -13.32 7.98
C LEU A 81 1.92 -14.02 9.18
N GLY A 82 0.59 -13.97 9.26
CA GLY A 82 -0.18 -14.69 10.28
C GLY A 82 -0.25 -16.20 10.01
N GLU A 83 -0.15 -16.61 8.74
CA GLU A 83 -0.19 -18.00 8.31
C GLU A 83 0.87 -18.26 7.21
N ARG A 84 1.25 -19.53 7.03
CA ARG A 84 2.17 -19.93 5.96
C ARG A 84 1.54 -19.74 4.57
N ILE A 85 2.38 -19.40 3.59
CA ILE A 85 1.99 -19.33 2.16
C ILE A 85 2.65 -20.47 1.41
N HIS A 86 1.87 -21.29 0.72
CA HIS A 86 2.41 -22.31 -0.19
C HIS A 86 2.75 -21.69 -1.55
N ILE A 87 4.03 -21.72 -1.93
CA ILE A 87 4.49 -21.32 -3.27
C ILE A 87 4.35 -22.51 -4.22
N SER A 88 4.69 -23.71 -3.75
CA SER A 88 4.54 -24.96 -4.48
C SER A 88 4.24 -26.12 -3.49
N ARG A 89 4.28 -27.36 -3.98
CA ARG A 89 4.11 -28.55 -3.13
C ARG A 89 5.20 -28.65 -2.05
N ASP A 90 6.43 -28.30 -2.41
CA ASP A 90 7.62 -28.51 -1.57
C ASP A 90 8.20 -27.20 -1.01
N GLU A 91 7.65 -26.06 -1.41
CA GLU A 91 8.12 -24.72 -1.02
C GLU A 91 7.00 -23.90 -0.39
N PHE A 92 7.26 -23.36 0.79
CA PHE A 92 6.34 -22.48 1.50
C PHE A 92 7.11 -21.38 2.24
N ILE A 93 6.44 -20.25 2.45
CA ILE A 93 6.88 -19.17 3.32
C ILE A 93 6.23 -19.42 4.69
N PRO A 94 6.98 -19.58 5.78
CA PRO A 94 6.40 -19.88 7.09
C PRO A 94 5.60 -18.70 7.64
N GLU A 95 4.65 -18.98 8.54
CA GLU A 95 4.09 -17.94 9.42
C GLU A 95 5.20 -17.23 10.21
N ALA A 96 4.87 -16.07 10.78
CA ALA A 96 5.81 -15.18 11.46
C ALA A 96 6.96 -14.62 10.57
N THR A 97 6.89 -14.81 9.25
CA THR A 97 7.84 -14.19 8.31
C THR A 97 7.57 -12.69 8.23
N LEU A 98 8.63 -11.89 8.44
CA LEU A 98 8.60 -10.45 8.18
C LEU A 98 8.57 -10.19 6.66
N VAL A 99 7.59 -9.43 6.22
CA VAL A 99 7.41 -9.04 4.83
C VAL A 99 7.17 -7.54 4.71
N GLN A 100 7.47 -6.99 3.53
CA GLN A 100 7.02 -5.66 3.15
C GLN A 100 5.93 -5.82 2.08
N LEU A 101 4.78 -5.18 2.29
CA LEU A 101 3.73 -5.04 1.29
C LEU A 101 3.99 -3.78 0.47
N GLY A 102 4.06 -3.94 -0.85
CA GLY A 102 4.07 -2.86 -1.83
C GLY A 102 3.12 -3.16 -2.98
N TYR A 103 3.03 -2.25 -3.95
CA TYR A 103 2.13 -2.40 -5.10
C TYR A 103 2.81 -2.14 -6.44
N THR A 104 2.32 -2.77 -7.51
CA THR A 104 2.58 -2.30 -8.87
C THR A 104 1.89 -0.95 -9.10
N ARG A 105 2.25 -0.25 -10.18
CA ARG A 105 1.47 0.92 -10.64
C ARG A 105 0.01 0.56 -10.97
N GLY A 106 -0.25 -0.70 -11.27
CA GLY A 106 -1.58 -1.25 -11.52
C GLY A 106 -2.38 -1.65 -10.27
N ALA A 107 -1.86 -1.33 -9.08
CA ALA A 107 -2.44 -1.73 -7.79
C ALA A 107 -2.48 -3.25 -7.53
N ASP A 108 -1.60 -4.03 -8.16
CA ASP A 108 -1.42 -5.44 -7.81
C ASP A 108 -0.46 -5.55 -6.63
N PRO A 109 -0.81 -6.29 -5.56
CA PRO A 109 0.02 -6.41 -4.38
C PRO A 109 1.27 -7.26 -4.65
N ILE A 110 2.37 -6.86 -4.03
CA ILE A 110 3.66 -7.56 -4.05
C ILE A 110 4.13 -7.74 -2.60
N LEU A 111 4.48 -8.97 -2.23
CA LEU A 111 5.16 -9.27 -0.97
C LEU A 111 6.67 -9.37 -1.19
N PHE A 112 7.42 -8.51 -0.52
CA PHE A 112 8.88 -8.57 -0.48
C PHE A 112 9.30 -9.23 0.82
N LEU A 113 9.93 -10.40 0.74
CA LEU A 113 10.34 -11.15 1.93
C LEU A 113 11.62 -10.54 2.50
N ALA A 114 11.63 -10.29 3.81
CA ALA A 114 12.80 -9.82 4.51
C ALA A 114 13.96 -10.82 4.40
N ARG A 115 15.18 -10.31 4.31
CA ARG A 115 16.42 -11.07 4.41
C ARG A 115 17.27 -10.50 5.53
N PHE A 116 17.91 -11.39 6.29
CA PHE A 116 18.94 -11.00 7.23
C PHE A 116 20.28 -10.93 6.51
N GLU A 117 20.92 -9.76 6.57
CA GLU A 117 22.29 -9.57 6.09
C GLU A 117 23.10 -8.92 7.21
N GLY A 118 24.00 -9.71 7.82
CA GLY A 118 24.71 -9.30 9.03
C GLY A 118 23.75 -9.02 10.18
N SER A 119 23.77 -7.79 10.69
CA SER A 119 22.85 -7.31 11.74
C SER A 119 21.65 -6.52 11.18
N GLY A 120 21.49 -6.45 9.85
CA GLY A 120 20.45 -5.68 9.19
C GLY A 120 19.33 -6.55 8.62
N ILE A 121 18.15 -5.94 8.48
CA ILE A 121 17.04 -6.48 7.69
C ILE A 121 17.03 -5.73 6.37
N GLN A 122 17.07 -6.47 5.26
CA GLN A 122 16.97 -5.94 3.91
C GLN A 122 15.75 -6.51 3.18
N PHE A 123 15.16 -5.69 2.33
CA PHE A 123 14.08 -6.09 1.43
C PHE A 123 14.59 -6.10 0.00
N PRO A 124 14.36 -7.17 -0.77
CA PRO A 124 14.73 -7.23 -2.17
C PRO A 124 13.92 -6.23 -3.01
N SER A 125 14.42 -5.91 -4.20
CA SER A 125 13.71 -5.10 -5.20
C SER A 125 12.69 -5.90 -6.03
N SER A 126 12.57 -7.20 -5.79
CA SER A 126 11.62 -8.11 -6.43
C SER A 126 10.92 -8.96 -5.36
N GLY A 127 9.63 -9.22 -5.54
CA GLY A 127 8.83 -9.98 -4.58
C GLY A 127 7.79 -10.87 -5.25
N LEU A 128 7.00 -11.54 -4.43
CA LEU A 128 5.91 -12.41 -4.84
C LEU A 128 4.68 -11.57 -5.20
N LYS A 129 4.22 -11.64 -6.45
CA LYS A 129 2.93 -11.08 -6.84
C LYS A 129 1.80 -11.88 -6.19
N CYS A 130 0.85 -11.18 -5.60
CA CYS A 130 -0.26 -11.79 -4.86
C CYS A 130 -1.61 -11.26 -5.36
N THR A 131 -2.69 -11.85 -4.87
CA THR A 131 -4.05 -11.30 -4.96
C THR A 131 -4.37 -10.52 -3.68
N SER A 132 -5.50 -9.80 -3.65
CA SER A 132 -5.96 -9.07 -2.45
C SER A 132 -6.28 -9.99 -1.26
N GLU A 133 -6.42 -11.30 -1.48
CA GLU A 133 -6.64 -12.29 -0.41
C GLU A 133 -5.50 -12.26 0.61
N ILE A 134 -4.29 -11.89 0.17
CA ILE A 134 -3.12 -11.78 1.05
C ILE A 134 -3.32 -10.80 2.19
N PHE A 135 -4.21 -9.80 2.05
CA PHE A 135 -4.42 -8.79 3.09
C PHE A 135 -4.93 -9.37 4.40
N GLY A 136 -5.66 -10.48 4.33
CA GLY A 136 -6.14 -11.21 5.51
C GLY A 136 -5.07 -12.03 6.23
N LEU A 137 -3.91 -12.24 5.60
CA LEU A 137 -2.77 -12.97 6.15
C LEU A 137 -1.69 -12.05 6.72
N LEU A 138 -1.90 -10.72 6.71
CA LEU A 138 -0.90 -9.73 7.07
C LEU A 138 -1.26 -9.00 8.37
N ASP A 139 -0.51 -9.32 9.42
CA ASP A 139 -0.60 -8.70 10.73
C ASP A 139 0.37 -7.51 10.83
N GLU A 140 -0.05 -6.45 11.53
CA GLU A 140 0.81 -5.29 11.77
C GLU A 140 2.04 -5.68 12.61
N VAL A 141 3.20 -5.10 12.26
CA VAL A 141 4.40 -5.31 13.06
C VAL A 141 4.38 -4.39 14.28
N ASN A 142 4.33 -4.98 15.46
CA ASN A 142 4.44 -4.26 16.72
C ASN A 142 5.92 -4.00 17.07
N PHE A 143 6.56 -3.07 16.36
CA PHE A 143 7.87 -2.57 16.78
C PHE A 143 7.68 -1.65 17.99
N ARG A 144 8.22 -2.04 19.13
CA ARG A 144 8.41 -1.11 20.25
C ARG A 144 9.72 -0.39 20.04
N THR A 145 9.66 0.87 19.63
CA THR A 145 10.81 1.77 19.73
C THR A 145 11.00 2.08 21.21
N PRO A 146 12.16 1.79 21.82
CA PRO A 146 12.43 2.25 23.16
C PRO A 146 12.46 3.78 23.13
N ASP A 147 11.77 4.43 24.07
CA ASP A 147 12.03 5.82 24.39
C ASP A 147 13.39 5.87 25.07
N TYR A 148 14.46 5.91 24.26
CA TYR A 148 15.71 6.43 24.75
C TYR A 148 15.43 7.91 25.00
N GLY A 149 15.13 8.25 26.26
CA GLY A 149 15.21 9.63 26.70
C GLY A 149 16.54 10.21 26.22
N ASP A 150 16.54 11.49 25.91
CA ASP A 150 17.76 12.23 25.58
C ASP A 150 18.68 12.17 26.80
N ASP A 151 19.43 11.07 26.93
CA ASP A 151 20.47 10.88 27.92
C ASP A 151 21.59 11.81 27.50
N GLY A 152 21.43 13.07 27.92
CA GLY A 152 22.23 14.21 27.54
C GLY A 152 23.71 13.88 27.55
N MET A 153 24.23 13.61 26.35
CA MET A 153 25.66 13.63 26.06
C MET A 153 25.95 15.00 25.46
N HIS A 154 26.02 15.99 26.35
CA HIS A 154 26.76 17.23 26.16
C HIS A 154 28.14 17.09 26.82
#